data_AF-A0A520DSN8-F1
#
_entry.id   AF-A0A520DSN8-F1
#
_cell.length_a   1.000
_cell.length_b   1.000
_cell.length_c   1.000
_cell.angle_alpha   90.00
_cell.angle_beta   90.00
_cell.angle_gamma   90.00
#
_symmetry.space_group_name_H-M   'P 1'
#
loop_
_entity.id
_entity.type
_entity.pdbx_description
1 polymer ?
#
loop_
_entity_poly.entity_id
_entity_poly.type
_entity_poly.pdbx_seq_one_letter_code
_entity_poly.pdbx_strand_id
1 'polypeptide(L)'
;MENLNEQKQEVQNETAFLEAKLQRRSFLQFAGAGAAVVALTAAGCRKDRVSAPITGTTLDFKDDFGVLNYAYALEQLEAAFYIKVASSMPSAFTTVQRNYFQDVQFHEIAHREFFKNALST
;
A
#
# COMPACT_ATOMS: atom_id res chain seq x y z
N MET A 1 7.46 -52.72 26.14
CA MET A 1 8.88 -52.32 26.28
C MET A 1 9.40 -51.57 25.05
N GLU A 2 8.54 -51.15 24.11
CA GLU A 2 8.96 -50.45 22.87
C GLU A 2 9.26 -48.95 23.06
N ASN A 3 8.68 -48.30 24.08
CA ASN A 3 8.78 -46.84 24.27
C ASN A 3 10.15 -46.34 24.79
N LEU A 4 11.03 -47.23 25.27
CA LEU A 4 12.37 -46.86 25.73
C LEU A 4 13.41 -46.82 24.60
N ASN A 5 13.11 -47.45 23.46
CA ASN A 5 14.06 -47.53 22.35
C ASN A 5 13.97 -46.28 21.45
N GLU A 6 12.78 -45.71 21.29
CA GLU A 6 12.56 -44.50 20.48
C GLU A 6 13.16 -43.24 21.13
N GLN A 7 12.97 -43.04 22.44
CA GLN A 7 13.60 -41.92 23.17
C GLN A 7 15.14 -42.00 23.16
N LYS A 8 15.69 -43.22 23.18
CA LYS A 8 17.15 -43.41 23.11
C LYS A 8 17.70 -43.05 21.73
N GLN A 9 16.94 -43.31 20.66
CA GLN A 9 17.30 -42.93 19.29
C GLN A 9 17.25 -41.42 19.05
N GLU A 10 16.25 -40.72 19.58
CA GLU A 10 16.09 -39.26 19.44
C GLU A 10 17.19 -38.50 20.18
N VAL A 11 17.48 -38.88 21.43
CA VAL A 11 18.54 -38.26 22.24
C VAL A 11 19.93 -38.52 21.65
N GLN A 12 20.17 -39.71 21.08
CA GLN A 12 21.44 -40.00 20.40
C GLN A 12 21.63 -39.15 19.14
N ASN A 13 20.55 -38.89 18.39
CA ASN A 13 20.60 -38.10 17.16
C ASN A 13 20.85 -36.60 17.43
N GLU A 14 20.24 -36.06 18.50
CA GLU A 14 20.50 -34.70 18.99
C GLU A 14 21.96 -34.54 19.45
N THR A 15 22.49 -35.48 20.23
CA THR A 15 23.90 -35.42 20.66
C THR A 15 24.89 -35.57 19.49
N ALA A 16 24.56 -36.39 18.49
CA ALA A 16 25.38 -36.57 17.29
C ALA A 16 25.40 -35.31 16.40
N PHE A 17 24.30 -34.55 16.35
CA PHE A 17 24.25 -33.26 15.65
C PHE A 17 25.09 -32.19 16.37
N LEU A 18 25.09 -32.19 17.70
CA LEU A 18 25.84 -31.25 18.54
C LEU A 18 27.35 -31.58 18.61
N GLU A 19 27.72 -32.84 18.48
CA GLU A 19 29.11 -33.31 18.47
C GLU A 19 29.69 -33.45 17.04
N ALA A 20 28.85 -33.32 16.01
CA ALA A 20 29.30 -33.24 14.63
C ALA A 20 30.25 -32.05 14.48
N LYS A 21 31.51 -32.33 14.15
CA LYS A 21 32.50 -31.30 13.77
C LYS A 21 31.99 -30.57 12.54
N LEU A 22 31.25 -29.49 12.73
CA LEU A 22 30.83 -28.62 11.65
C LEU A 22 32.08 -28.08 10.96
N GLN A 23 32.28 -28.50 9.72
CA GLN A 23 33.40 -28.05 8.92
C GLN A 23 33.33 -26.51 8.85
N ARG A 24 34.44 -25.83 9.16
CA ARG A 24 34.50 -24.35 9.22
C ARG A 24 33.89 -23.67 7.98
N ARG A 25 34.02 -24.31 6.81
CA ARG A 25 33.42 -23.87 5.54
C ARG A 25 31.89 -23.89 5.58
N SER A 26 31.28 -24.95 6.10
CA SER A 26 29.83 -25.07 6.23
C SER A 26 29.30 -24.07 7.26
N PHE A 27 30.01 -23.86 8.37
CA PHE A 27 29.66 -22.82 9.35
C PHE A 27 29.63 -21.42 8.72
N LEU A 28 30.67 -21.05 7.95
CA LEU A 28 30.71 -19.76 7.26
C LEU A 28 29.61 -19.61 6.20
N GLN A 29 29.24 -20.71 5.51
CA GLN A 29 28.13 -20.70 4.56
C GLN A 29 26.77 -20.45 5.24
N PHE A 30 26.48 -21.16 6.33
CA PHE A 30 25.22 -20.98 7.07
C PHE A 30 25.18 -19.63 7.80
N ALA A 31 26.29 -19.20 8.42
CA ALA A 31 26.39 -17.89 9.05
C ALA A 31 26.24 -16.74 8.04
N GLY A 32 26.84 -16.87 6.85
CA GLY A 32 26.70 -15.89 5.76
C GLY A 32 25.27 -15.82 5.22
N ALA A 33 24.62 -16.96 4.99
CA ALA A 33 23.23 -17.01 4.56
C ALA A 33 22.27 -16.42 5.61
N GLY A 34 22.47 -16.76 6.89
CA GLY A 34 21.67 -16.21 8.00
C GLY A 34 21.84 -14.69 8.14
N ALA A 35 23.07 -14.19 8.05
CA ALA A 35 23.35 -12.75 8.11
C ALA A 35 22.70 -11.99 6.95
N ALA A 36 22.70 -12.55 5.72
CA ALA A 36 22.04 -11.96 4.58
C ALA A 36 20.51 -11.87 4.77
N VAL A 37 19.88 -12.92 5.31
CA VAL A 37 18.43 -12.92 5.60
C VAL A 37 18.07 -11.88 6.66
N VAL A 38 18.86 -11.76 7.73
CA VAL A 38 18.64 -10.74 8.77
C VAL A 38 18.85 -9.33 8.23
N ALA A 39 19.89 -9.12 7.41
CA ALA A 39 20.13 -7.82 6.79
C ALA A 39 19.02 -7.42 5.79
N LEU A 40 18.54 -8.36 4.97
CA LEU A 40 17.43 -8.13 4.03
C LEU A 40 16.10 -7.86 4.75
N THR A 41 15.83 -8.57 5.85
CA THR A 41 14.62 -8.32 6.65
C THR A 41 14.70 -7.00 7.42
N ALA A 42 15.85 -6.64 7.97
CA ALA A 42 16.06 -5.34 8.62
C ALA A 42 16.01 -4.16 7.61
N ALA A 43 16.57 -4.34 6.40
CA ALA A 43 16.48 -3.34 5.34
C ALA A 43 15.04 -3.21 4.77
N GLY A 44 14.30 -4.32 4.69
CA GLY A 44 12.89 -4.34 4.26
C GLY A 44 11.92 -3.78 5.30
N CYS A 45 12.25 -3.89 6.60
CA CYS A 45 11.48 -3.33 7.70
C CYS A 45 11.91 -1.89 8.05
N ARG A 46 12.19 -1.05 7.05
CA ARG A 46 12.24 0.39 7.28
C ARG A 46 10.82 0.89 7.57
N LYS A 47 10.58 1.21 8.85
CA LYS A 47 9.37 1.92 9.26
C LYS A 47 9.51 3.39 8.88
N ASP A 48 9.59 3.66 7.58
CA ASP A 48 9.34 4.99 7.02
C ASP A 48 7.83 5.22 7.07
N ARG A 49 7.26 5.24 8.28
CA ARG A 49 6.03 5.99 8.53
C ARG A 49 6.45 7.44 8.54
N VAL A 50 6.71 7.96 7.34
CA VAL A 50 6.41 9.36 7.10
C VAL A 50 4.91 9.43 7.38
N SER A 51 4.55 9.81 8.61
CA SER A 51 3.29 10.52 8.82
C SER A 51 3.48 11.78 8.00
N ALA A 52 3.21 11.66 6.69
CA ALA A 52 2.73 12.80 5.96
C ALA A 52 1.61 13.33 6.86
N PRO A 53 1.59 14.63 7.20
CA PRO A 53 0.37 15.18 7.77
C PRO A 53 -0.73 14.68 6.85
N ILE A 54 -1.74 14.00 7.41
CA ILE A 54 -2.91 13.63 6.62
C ILE A 54 -3.52 14.98 6.27
N THR A 55 -3.09 15.55 5.15
CA THR A 55 -3.74 16.65 4.45
C THR A 55 -4.94 16.11 3.67
N GLY A 56 -5.50 14.98 4.12
CA GLY A 56 -6.74 14.43 3.65
C GLY A 56 -7.86 14.86 4.59
N THR A 57 -9.03 15.12 4.01
CA THR A 57 -10.27 15.37 4.75
C THR A 57 -10.58 14.15 5.63
N THR A 58 -10.84 14.37 6.93
CA THR A 58 -11.35 13.32 7.80
C THR A 58 -12.79 13.03 7.39
N LEU A 59 -13.05 11.83 6.87
CA LEU A 59 -14.39 11.38 6.51
C LEU A 59 -15.06 10.77 7.76
N ASP A 60 -15.95 11.53 8.38
CA ASP A 60 -16.73 11.09 9.54
C ASP A 60 -18.22 11.05 9.17
N PHE A 61 -18.80 9.86 9.04
CA PHE A 61 -20.17 9.65 8.55
C PHE A 61 -21.23 9.67 9.66
N LYS A 62 -21.03 10.45 10.71
CA LYS A 62 -21.99 10.58 11.83
C LYS A 62 -23.20 11.45 11.48
N ASP A 63 -23.06 12.33 10.50
CA ASP A 63 -24.10 13.25 10.04
C ASP A 63 -24.04 13.46 8.53
N ASP A 64 -24.98 14.24 8.01
CA ASP A 64 -25.09 14.55 6.59
C ASP A 64 -23.90 15.37 6.07
N PHE A 65 -23.23 16.16 6.92
CA PHE A 65 -22.03 16.91 6.53
C PHE A 65 -20.86 15.98 6.22
N GLY A 66 -20.76 14.85 6.92
CA GLY A 66 -19.82 13.77 6.59
C GLY A 66 -20.00 13.22 5.18
N VAL A 67 -21.25 12.95 4.81
CA VAL A 67 -21.61 12.47 3.46
C VAL A 67 -21.31 13.54 2.40
N LEU A 68 -21.64 14.80 2.68
CA LEU A 68 -21.35 15.92 1.77
C LEU A 68 -19.84 16.17 1.63
N ASN A 69 -19.05 16.06 2.70
CA ASN A 69 -17.59 16.14 2.64
C ASN A 69 -16.99 15.00 1.82
N TYR A 70 -17.55 13.79 1.92
CA TYR A 70 -17.15 12.68 1.08
C TYR A 70 -17.45 12.93 -0.40
N ALA A 71 -18.67 13.39 -0.72
CA ALA A 71 -19.02 13.81 -2.08
C ALA A 71 -18.06 14.90 -2.58
N TYR A 72 -17.82 15.95 -1.80
CA TYR A 72 -16.88 17.01 -2.16
C TYR A 72 -15.47 16.50 -2.46
N ALA A 73 -14.98 15.50 -1.73
CA ALA A 73 -13.68 14.89 -1.99
C ALA A 73 -13.66 14.13 -3.33
N LEU A 74 -14.75 13.45 -3.70
CA LEU A 74 -14.89 12.79 -5.00
C LEU A 74 -14.89 13.83 -6.14
N GLU A 75 -15.69 14.88 -6.02
CA GLU A 75 -15.80 15.92 -7.05
C GLU A 75 -14.49 16.66 -7.28
N GLN A 76 -13.66 16.84 -6.24
CA GLN A 76 -12.31 17.39 -6.38
C GLN A 76 -11.41 16.49 -7.25
N LEU A 77 -11.46 15.18 -7.04
CA LEU A 77 -10.69 14.20 -7.81
C LEU A 77 -11.19 14.15 -9.27
N GLU A 78 -12.50 14.12 -9.47
CA GLU A 78 -13.13 14.05 -10.78
C GLU A 78 -12.89 15.33 -11.58
N ALA A 79 -13.07 16.51 -10.98
CA ALA A 79 -12.75 17.78 -11.62
C ALA A 79 -11.27 17.86 -12.00
N ALA A 80 -10.35 17.47 -11.10
CA ALA A 80 -8.93 17.45 -11.41
C ALA A 80 -8.60 16.48 -12.56
N PHE A 81 -9.22 15.30 -12.56
CA PHE A 81 -9.06 14.30 -13.62
C PHE A 81 -9.55 14.83 -14.97
N TYR A 82 -10.77 15.34 -15.07
CA TYR A 82 -11.32 15.79 -16.35
C TYR A 82 -10.68 17.09 -16.86
N ILE A 83 -10.18 17.96 -15.98
CA ILE A 83 -9.31 19.08 -16.40
C ILE A 83 -8.07 18.54 -17.12
N LYS A 84 -7.45 17.47 -16.60
CA LYS A 84 -6.29 16.84 -17.25
C LYS A 84 -6.68 16.19 -18.57
N VAL A 85 -7.77 15.43 -18.61
CA VAL A 85 -8.28 14.81 -19.85
C VAL A 85 -8.50 15.88 -20.93
N ALA A 86 -9.17 16.98 -20.59
CA ALA A 86 -9.44 18.06 -21.54
C ALA A 86 -8.17 18.78 -22.00
N SER A 87 -7.17 18.92 -21.13
CA SER A 87 -5.87 19.51 -21.47
C SER A 87 -5.01 18.65 -22.41
N SER A 88 -5.28 17.34 -22.47
CA SER A 88 -4.48 16.38 -23.25
C SER A 88 -5.35 15.40 -24.04
N MET A 89 -6.39 15.89 -24.73
CA MET A 89 -7.27 15.02 -25.52
C MET A 89 -6.57 14.45 -26.76
N PRO A 90 -6.68 13.12 -27.02
CA PRO A 90 -6.10 12.49 -28.21
C PRO A 90 -6.55 13.17 -29.50
N SER A 91 -5.64 13.32 -30.48
CA SER A 91 -5.96 13.92 -31.79
C SER A 91 -7.05 13.16 -32.54
N ALA A 92 -7.15 11.84 -32.33
CA ALA A 92 -8.14 10.96 -32.94
C ALA A 92 -9.59 11.24 -32.51
N PHE A 93 -9.83 12.00 -31.45
CA PHE A 93 -11.19 12.34 -31.02
C PHE A 93 -11.85 13.32 -31.98
N THR A 94 -13.07 12.96 -32.40
CA THR A 94 -13.97 13.84 -33.15
C THR A 94 -14.39 15.04 -32.32
N THR A 95 -14.85 16.12 -32.96
CA THR A 95 -15.36 17.31 -32.27
C THR A 95 -16.44 16.97 -31.26
N VAL A 96 -17.39 16.08 -31.61
CA VAL A 96 -18.48 15.68 -30.71
C VAL A 96 -17.94 14.97 -29.46
N GLN A 97 -17.00 14.04 -29.62
CA GLN A 97 -16.39 13.36 -28.48
C GLN A 97 -15.63 14.34 -27.58
N ARG A 98 -14.92 15.31 -28.17
CA ARG A 98 -14.23 16.36 -27.40
C ARG A 98 -15.20 17.19 -26.57
N ASN A 99 -16.33 17.55 -27.16
CA ASN A 99 -17.37 18.32 -26.48
C ASN A 99 -17.92 17.52 -25.28
N TYR A 100 -18.17 16.22 -25.41
CA TYR A 100 -18.62 15.42 -24.26
C TYR A 100 -17.64 15.44 -23.08
N PHE A 101 -16.33 15.31 -23.34
CA PHE A 101 -15.35 15.40 -22.24
C PHE A 101 -15.24 16.80 -21.65
N GLN A 102 -15.46 17.85 -22.44
CA GLN A 102 -15.54 19.22 -21.93
C GLN A 102 -16.80 19.45 -21.09
N ASP A 103 -17.95 18.95 -21.54
CA ASP A 103 -19.21 19.05 -20.79
C ASP A 103 -19.08 18.37 -19.42
N VAL A 104 -18.50 17.17 -19.38
CA VAL A 104 -18.21 16.47 -18.12
C VAL A 104 -17.24 17.27 -17.25
N GLN A 105 -16.14 17.80 -17.81
CA GLN A 105 -15.23 18.67 -17.07
C GLN A 105 -15.95 19.84 -16.40
N PHE A 106 -16.83 20.54 -17.13
CA PHE A 106 -17.57 21.67 -16.58
C PHE A 106 -18.58 21.22 -15.50
N HIS A 107 -19.17 20.04 -15.66
CA HIS A 107 -20.09 19.46 -14.69
C HIS A 107 -19.38 19.19 -13.35
N GLU A 108 -18.23 18.51 -13.36
CA GLU A 108 -17.52 18.18 -12.12
C GLU A 108 -16.92 19.42 -11.45
N ILE A 109 -16.52 20.44 -12.25
CA ILE A 109 -16.13 21.74 -11.69
C ILE A 109 -17.33 22.40 -10.98
N ALA A 110 -18.51 22.38 -11.60
CA ALA A 110 -19.71 22.96 -11.01
C ALA A 110 -20.11 22.23 -9.72
N HIS A 111 -20.06 20.89 -9.70
CA HIS A 111 -20.28 20.12 -8.48
C HIS A 111 -19.28 20.44 -7.38
N ARG A 112 -17.98 20.50 -7.71
CA ARG A 112 -16.94 20.88 -6.76
C ARG A 112 -17.22 22.25 -6.14
N GLU A 113 -17.51 23.27 -6.95
CA GLU A 113 -17.81 24.62 -6.44
C GLU A 113 -19.13 24.65 -5.66
N PHE A 114 -20.14 23.87 -6.07
CA PHE A 114 -21.39 23.73 -5.33
C PHE A 114 -21.14 23.18 -3.92
N PHE A 115 -20.46 22.04 -3.79
CA PHE A 115 -20.20 21.43 -2.49
C PHE A 115 -19.26 22.28 -1.64
N LYS A 116 -18.26 22.90 -2.25
CA LYS A 116 -17.39 23.87 -1.58
C LYS A 116 -18.20 24.97 -0.89
N ASN A 117 -19.15 25.57 -1.62
CA ASN A 117 -20.03 26.61 -1.09
C ASN A 117 -21.00 26.05 -0.03
N ALA A 118 -21.59 24.88 -0.27
CA ALA A 118 -22.52 24.24 0.68
C ALA A 118 -21.86 23.90 2.02
N LEU A 119 -20.58 23.52 1.99
CA LEU A 119 -19.77 23.17 3.15
C LEU A 119 -19.02 24.36 3.77
N SER A 120 -19.04 25.53 3.12
CA SER A 120 -18.27 26.72 3.55
C SER A 120 -16.76 26.47 3.72
N THR A 121 -16.14 25.83 2.72
CA THR A 121 -14.70 25.45 2.70
C THR A 121 -13.98 25.98 1.44
#